data_AF-A0A382ZT67-F1
#
_entry.id   AF-A0A382ZT67-F1
#
_cell.length_a   1.000
_cell.length_b   1.000
_cell.length_c   1.000
_cell.angle_alpha   90.00
_cell.angle_beta   90.00
_cell.angle_gamma   90.00
#
_symmetry.space_group_name_H-M   'P 1'
#
loop_
_entity.id
_entity.type
_entity.pdbx_description
1 polymer ?
#
loop_
_entity_poly.entity_id
_entity_poly.type
_entity_poly.pdbx_seq_one_letter_code
_entity_poly.pdbx_strand_id
1 'polypeptide(L)'
;MNHRAFTLIELLVVVAIIGILAAVGVVAYNGYTSSVKINVVKQNHQKISKLIVSELMRCQASGEIATYWSTKATAQAHGRSNQGHDIVACDLSSSTPLASNFGTIARILNYSEINAANPFDPSSFDASNKRNTGYFRMENSIPTVAEIGRTHCNIVNTYATKQKQKRTSQKVHCYSRWGTGTNDYEETIIDNPF
;
A
#
# COMPACT_ATOMS: atom_id res chain seq x y z
N MET A 1 41.23 12.04 -49.19
CA MET A 1 40.43 11.40 -48.14
C MET A 1 39.24 10.72 -48.79
N ASN A 2 39.19 9.39 -48.82
CA ASN A 2 38.07 8.65 -49.43
C ASN A 2 36.92 8.58 -48.43
N HIS A 3 35.89 9.39 -48.61
CA HIS A 3 34.65 9.28 -47.84
C HIS A 3 33.77 8.20 -48.47
N ARG A 4 33.64 7.05 -47.79
CA ARG A 4 32.60 6.08 -48.11
C ARG A 4 31.26 6.68 -47.69
N ALA A 5 30.53 7.24 -48.65
CA ALA A 5 29.18 7.70 -48.42
C ALA A 5 28.27 6.48 -48.23
N PHE A 6 27.51 6.47 -47.14
CA PHE A 6 26.46 5.48 -46.91
C PHE A 6 25.42 5.58 -48.02
N THR A 7 24.99 4.45 -48.55
CA THR A 7 23.94 4.42 -49.56
C THR A 7 22.57 4.60 -48.91
N LEU A 8 21.64 5.23 -49.63
CA LEU A 8 20.27 5.45 -49.18
C LEU A 8 19.56 4.12 -48.82
N ILE A 9 19.90 3.04 -49.52
CA ILE A 9 19.32 1.71 -49.28
C ILE A 9 19.85 1.09 -47.98
N GLU A 10 21.13 1.26 -47.65
CA GLU A 10 21.68 0.80 -46.37
C GLU A 10 20.98 1.50 -45.19
N LEU A 11 20.71 2.80 -45.31
CA LEU A 11 20.01 3.54 -44.28
C LEU A 11 18.54 3.10 -44.15
N LEU A 12 17.84 2.89 -45.27
CA LEU A 12 16.45 2.45 -45.28
C LEU A 12 16.26 1.07 -44.63
N VAL A 13 17.15 0.13 -44.92
CA VAL A 13 17.09 -1.22 -44.30
C VAL A 13 17.27 -1.13 -42.80
N VAL A 14 18.21 -0.32 -42.31
CA VAL A 14 18.44 -0.13 -40.87
C VAL A 14 17.20 0.47 -40.20
N VAL A 15 16.59 1.49 -40.79
CA VAL A 15 15.36 2.11 -40.26
C VAL A 15 14.20 1.11 -40.23
N ALA A 16 14.04 0.30 -41.28
CA ALA A 16 13.00 -0.73 -41.33
C ALA A 16 13.19 -1.80 -40.23
N ILE A 17 14.43 -2.26 -40.01
CA ILE A 17 14.75 -3.24 -38.96
C ILE A 17 14.49 -2.63 -37.57
N ILE A 18 14.95 -1.40 -37.32
CA ILE A 18 14.72 -0.70 -36.05
C ILE A 18 13.22 -0.49 -35.81
N GLY A 19 12.45 -0.15 -36.84
CA GLY A 19 11.00 0.02 -36.74
C GLY A 19 10.28 -1.23 -36.25
N ILE A 20 10.62 -2.41 -36.79
CA ILE A 20 10.04 -3.69 -36.37
C ILE A 20 10.46 -4.04 -34.93
N LEU A 21 11.75 -3.90 -34.61
CA LEU A 21 12.27 -4.19 -33.26
C LEU A 21 11.66 -3.27 -32.20
N ALA A 22 11.46 -1.99 -32.52
CA ALA A 22 10.81 -1.04 -31.63
C ALA A 22 9.34 -1.43 -31.37
N ALA A 23 8.59 -1.80 -32.40
CA ALA A 23 7.19 -2.18 -32.26
C ALA A 23 7.01 -3.40 -31.32
N VAL A 24 7.81 -4.45 -31.52
CA VAL A 24 7.76 -5.65 -30.66
C VAL A 24 8.29 -5.33 -29.25
N GLY A 25 9.37 -4.55 -29.16
CA GLY A 25 9.99 -4.16 -27.90
C GLY A 25 9.07 -3.35 -26.99
N VAL A 26 8.30 -2.40 -27.54
CA VAL A 26 7.36 -1.57 -26.77
C VAL A 26 6.24 -2.41 -26.14
N VAL A 27 5.66 -3.34 -26.89
CA VAL A 27 4.59 -4.22 -26.37
C VAL A 27 5.13 -5.11 -25.25
N ALA A 28 6.29 -5.72 -25.43
CA ALA A 28 6.92 -6.55 -24.41
C ALA A 28 7.30 -5.76 -23.16
N TYR A 29 7.89 -4.57 -23.33
CA TYR A 29 8.29 -3.70 -22.22
C TYR A 29 7.10 -3.24 -21.39
N ASN A 30 6.00 -2.85 -22.04
CA ASN A 30 4.76 -2.46 -21.36
C ASN A 30 4.13 -3.62 -20.59
N GLY A 31 4.16 -4.85 -21.15
CA GLY A 31 3.69 -6.05 -20.45
C GLY A 31 4.54 -6.41 -19.21
N TYR A 32 5.86 -6.34 -19.33
CA TYR A 32 6.78 -6.63 -18.22
C TYR A 32 6.64 -5.61 -17.09
N THR A 33 6.63 -4.31 -17.42
CA THR A 33 6.45 -3.25 -16.42
C THR A 33 5.09 -3.34 -15.72
N SER A 34 4.02 -3.70 -16.43
CA SER A 34 2.70 -3.94 -15.83
C SER A 34 2.72 -5.11 -14.86
N SER A 35 3.34 -6.23 -15.24
CA SER A 35 3.47 -7.41 -14.38
C SER A 35 4.28 -7.14 -13.10
N VAL A 36 5.36 -6.36 -13.22
CA VAL A 36 6.16 -5.92 -12.07
C VAL A 36 5.32 -5.04 -11.14
N LYS A 37 4.58 -4.07 -11.67
CA LYS A 37 3.69 -3.22 -10.86
C LYS A 37 2.66 -4.03 -10.10
N ILE A 38 2.02 -5.01 -10.75
CA ILE A 38 1.07 -5.95 -10.10
C ILE A 38 1.74 -6.65 -8.92
N ASN A 39 2.94 -7.21 -9.12
CA ASN A 39 3.67 -7.90 -8.05
C ASN A 39 4.03 -6.96 -6.89
N VAL A 40 4.41 -5.72 -7.17
CA VAL A 40 4.66 -4.70 -6.13
C VAL A 40 3.40 -4.41 -5.33
N VAL A 41 2.23 -4.31 -5.96
CA VAL A 41 0.96 -4.12 -5.23
C VAL A 41 0.67 -5.30 -4.31
N LYS A 42 0.87 -6.53 -4.78
CA LYS A 42 0.67 -7.73 -3.96
C LYS A 42 1.64 -7.79 -2.78
N GLN A 43 2.90 -7.41 -3.00
CA GLN A 43 3.90 -7.30 -1.93
C GLN A 43 3.54 -6.20 -0.92
N ASN A 44 3.07 -5.05 -1.39
CA ASN A 44 2.60 -3.97 -0.53
C ASN A 44 1.38 -4.41 0.30
N HIS A 45 0.42 -5.12 -0.31
CA HIS A 45 -0.71 -5.71 0.40
C HIS A 45 -0.26 -6.64 1.54
N GLN A 46 0.65 -7.56 1.24
CA GLN A 46 1.21 -8.47 2.23
C GLN A 46 1.99 -7.74 3.33
N LYS A 47 2.73 -6.69 2.98
CA LYS A 47 3.46 -5.86 3.95
C LYS A 47 2.51 -5.20 4.93
N ILE A 48 1.43 -4.57 4.44
CA ILE A 48 0.44 -3.89 5.27
C ILE A 48 -0.32 -4.88 6.15
N SER A 49 -0.88 -5.94 5.56
CA SER A 49 -1.65 -6.95 6.29
C SER A 49 -0.82 -7.63 7.38
N LYS A 50 0.40 -8.07 7.07
CA LYS A 50 1.31 -8.69 8.06
C LYS A 50 1.66 -7.73 9.18
N LEU A 51 1.88 -6.46 8.88
CA LEU A 51 2.19 -5.46 9.91
C LEU A 51 0.98 -5.22 10.83
N ILE A 52 -0.24 -5.14 10.29
CA ILE A 52 -1.43 -5.00 11.12
C ILE A 52 -1.59 -6.23 12.02
N VAL A 53 -1.46 -7.45 11.48
CA VAL A 53 -1.52 -8.69 12.26
C VAL A 53 -0.42 -8.72 13.33
N SER A 54 0.82 -8.42 12.95
CA SER A 54 1.96 -8.47 13.89
C SER A 54 1.78 -7.50 15.04
N GLU A 55 1.32 -6.28 14.78
CA GLU A 55 1.17 -5.26 15.82
C GLU A 55 -0.04 -5.49 16.72
N LEU A 56 -1.13 -6.03 16.19
CA LEU A 56 -2.27 -6.41 17.03
C LEU A 56 -1.90 -7.60 17.94
N MET A 57 -1.19 -8.60 17.41
CA MET A 57 -0.70 -9.73 18.20
C MET A 57 0.36 -9.31 19.21
N ARG A 58 1.27 -8.40 18.83
CA ARG A 58 2.26 -7.81 19.74
C ARG A 58 1.56 -7.07 20.87
N CYS A 59 0.52 -6.31 20.56
CA CYS A 59 -0.27 -5.64 21.59
C CYS A 59 -0.86 -6.65 22.59
N GLN A 60 -1.45 -7.74 22.10
CA GLN A 60 -2.00 -8.78 22.96
C GLN A 60 -0.92 -9.48 23.81
N ALA A 61 0.27 -9.71 23.25
CA ALA A 61 1.33 -10.46 23.89
C ALA A 61 2.17 -9.63 24.89
N SER A 62 2.47 -8.37 24.56
CA SER A 62 3.40 -7.53 25.31
C SER A 62 2.82 -6.19 25.76
N GLY A 63 1.57 -5.87 25.42
CA GLY A 63 0.97 -4.58 25.74
C GLY A 63 1.50 -3.42 24.92
N GLU A 64 2.12 -3.70 23.76
CA GLU A 64 2.86 -2.71 22.99
C GLU A 64 2.60 -2.77 21.47
N ILE A 65 2.78 -1.64 20.79
CA ILE A 65 2.79 -1.52 19.32
C ILE A 65 4.08 -0.82 18.87
N ALA A 66 4.77 -1.38 17.87
CA ALA A 66 5.92 -0.74 17.23
C ALA A 66 5.50 0.42 16.32
N THR A 67 6.35 1.44 16.25
CA THR A 67 5.95 2.69 15.58
C THR A 67 6.59 2.94 14.21
N TYR A 68 7.64 2.21 13.85
CA TYR A 68 8.21 2.16 12.48
C TYR A 68 8.56 3.53 11.85
N TRP A 69 8.86 4.55 12.66
CA TRP A 69 9.22 5.88 12.17
C TRP A 69 10.71 5.97 11.89
N SER A 70 11.08 6.69 10.84
CA SER A 70 12.48 6.92 10.47
C SER A 70 13.22 7.79 11.49
N THR A 71 12.52 8.62 12.27
CA THR A 71 13.13 9.44 13.32
C THR A 71 12.25 9.61 14.56
N LYS A 72 12.90 9.88 15.70
CA LYS A 72 12.25 10.29 16.97
C LYS A 72 11.40 11.54 16.82
N ALA A 73 11.87 12.55 16.07
CA ALA A 73 11.15 13.79 15.86
C ALA A 73 9.81 13.57 15.15
N THR A 74 9.79 12.70 14.12
CA THR A 74 8.56 12.33 13.42
C THR A 74 7.59 11.60 14.33
N ALA A 75 8.07 10.68 15.17
CA ALA A 75 7.23 9.97 16.14
C ALA A 75 6.58 10.93 17.17
N GLN A 76 7.34 11.93 17.65
CA GLN A 76 6.88 12.92 18.64
C GLN A 76 5.84 13.88 18.06
N ALA A 77 5.99 14.32 16.80
CA ALA A 77 5.03 15.20 16.12
C ALA A 77 3.61 14.61 15.99
N HIS A 78 3.48 13.28 16.12
CA HIS A 78 2.21 12.56 16.02
C HIS A 78 1.67 12.07 17.38
N GLY A 79 2.08 12.73 18.48
CA GLY A 79 1.45 12.62 19.81
C GLY A 79 2.01 11.50 20.70
N ARG A 80 3.34 11.30 20.72
CA ARG A 80 3.98 10.20 21.49
C ARG A 80 5.15 10.65 22.36
N SER A 81 5.43 9.85 23.39
CA SER A 81 6.29 10.19 24.52
C SER A 81 7.75 10.49 24.11
N ASN A 82 8.46 11.22 24.98
CA ASN A 82 9.87 11.58 24.83
C ASN A 82 10.84 10.38 24.81
N GLN A 83 10.35 9.13 24.83
CA GLN A 83 11.14 7.93 25.11
C GLN A 83 11.50 7.06 23.89
N GLY A 84 11.03 7.33 22.67
CA GLY A 84 11.58 6.66 21.49
C GLY A 84 10.63 6.56 20.30
N HIS A 85 11.21 6.38 19.12
CA HIS A 85 10.55 6.08 17.84
C HIS A 85 10.17 4.61 17.63
N ASP A 86 10.30 3.78 18.67
CA ASP A 86 10.27 2.33 18.47
C ASP A 86 8.98 1.69 18.98
N ILE A 87 8.40 2.16 20.08
CA ILE A 87 7.35 1.43 20.82
C ILE A 87 6.35 2.39 21.50
N VAL A 88 5.08 2.01 21.54
CA VAL A 88 4.08 2.58 22.46
C VAL A 88 3.30 1.52 23.21
N ALA A 89 2.74 1.93 24.35
CA ALA A 89 1.68 1.17 25.02
C ALA A 89 0.44 1.07 24.12
N CYS A 90 -0.12 -0.12 24.06
CA CYS A 90 -1.39 -0.37 23.39
C CYS A 90 -2.54 -0.45 24.40
N ASP A 91 -3.77 -0.43 23.90
CA ASP A 91 -4.98 -0.50 24.70
C ASP A 91 -5.47 -1.95 24.85
N LEU A 92 -5.42 -2.47 26.07
CA LEU A 92 -5.95 -3.79 26.43
C LEU A 92 -7.16 -3.70 27.38
N SER A 93 -7.65 -2.49 27.66
CA SER A 93 -8.54 -2.25 28.80
C SER A 93 -9.85 -1.53 28.45
N SER A 94 -9.92 -0.86 27.29
CA SER A 94 -11.14 -0.19 26.86
C SER A 94 -12.22 -1.17 26.37
N SER A 95 -13.42 -0.65 26.13
CA SER A 95 -14.52 -1.39 25.50
C SER A 95 -14.35 -1.58 23.99
N THR A 96 -13.33 -0.97 23.37
CA THR A 96 -13.04 -1.06 21.93
C THR A 96 -11.53 -1.13 21.63
N PRO A 97 -10.81 -2.12 22.18
CA PRO A 97 -9.35 -2.20 22.07
C PRO A 97 -8.89 -2.29 20.61
N LEU A 98 -9.58 -3.07 19.75
CA LEU A 98 -9.26 -3.13 18.32
C LEU A 98 -9.35 -1.77 17.64
N ALA A 99 -10.40 -0.98 17.91
CA ALA A 99 -10.55 0.34 17.31
C ALA A 99 -9.46 1.31 17.74
N SER A 100 -9.11 1.31 19.03
CA SER A 100 -8.04 2.12 19.60
C SER A 100 -6.67 1.75 19.00
N ASN A 101 -6.35 0.46 19.01
CA ASN A 101 -5.07 -0.07 18.54
C ASN A 101 -4.90 0.04 17.03
N PHE A 102 -5.95 -0.27 16.25
CA PHE A 102 -5.92 -0.06 14.80
C PHE A 102 -5.78 1.41 14.45
N GLY A 103 -6.43 2.33 15.17
CA GLY A 103 -6.23 3.77 14.97
C GLY A 103 -4.77 4.21 15.18
N THR A 104 -4.10 3.60 16.15
CA THR A 104 -2.64 3.73 16.33
C THR A 104 -1.86 3.19 15.14
N ILE A 105 -2.11 1.95 14.73
CA ILE A 105 -1.41 1.29 13.62
C ILE A 105 -1.63 2.05 12.32
N ALA A 106 -2.85 2.50 12.05
CA ALA A 106 -3.18 3.22 10.84
C ALA A 106 -2.52 4.61 10.79
N ARG A 107 -2.32 5.26 11.95
CA ARG A 107 -1.49 6.48 12.02
C ARG A 107 -0.04 6.17 11.63
N ILE A 108 0.54 5.10 12.18
CA ILE A 108 1.90 4.66 11.81
C ILE A 108 1.99 4.40 10.31
N LEU A 109 1.04 3.65 9.76
CA LEU A 109 0.99 3.34 8.33
C LEU A 109 0.93 4.61 7.49
N ASN A 110 0.04 5.56 7.80
CA ASN A 110 -0.15 6.77 6.99
C ASN A 110 1.11 7.62 6.82
N TYR A 111 2.01 7.62 7.79
CA TYR A 111 3.05 8.64 7.90
C TYR A 111 4.49 8.05 8.00
N SER A 112 4.63 6.74 8.24
CA SER A 112 5.94 6.06 8.21
C SER A 112 6.44 5.83 6.77
N GLU A 113 7.68 5.37 6.64
CA GLU A 113 8.27 4.95 5.35
C GLU A 113 7.59 3.71 4.75
N ILE A 114 6.66 3.07 5.47
CA ILE A 114 5.88 1.97 4.94
C ILE A 114 4.97 2.46 3.81
N ASN A 115 4.36 3.64 3.97
CA ASN A 115 3.46 4.23 2.98
C ASN A 115 4.23 5.06 1.96
N ALA A 116 4.61 4.37 0.89
CA ALA A 116 5.45 4.88 -0.19
C ALA A 116 4.60 5.20 -1.44
N ALA A 117 5.28 5.49 -2.54
CA ALA A 117 4.67 5.77 -3.83
C ALA A 117 3.78 4.62 -4.34
N ASN A 118 2.70 4.97 -5.04
CA ASN A 118 1.88 4.01 -5.76
C ASN A 118 2.64 3.52 -7.01
N PRO A 119 2.83 2.20 -7.22
CA PRO A 119 3.55 1.68 -8.40
C PRO A 119 2.89 2.04 -9.74
N PHE A 120 1.58 2.30 -9.77
CA PHE A 120 0.86 2.71 -10.98
C PHE A 120 0.86 4.23 -11.21
N ASP A 121 1.10 5.02 -10.17
CA ASP A 121 1.19 6.48 -10.23
C ASP A 121 2.24 6.98 -9.23
N PRO A 122 3.55 6.79 -9.53
CA PRO A 122 4.61 7.21 -8.64
C PRO A 122 4.79 8.74 -8.61
N SER A 123 4.33 9.45 -9.65
CA SER A 123 4.44 10.90 -9.79
C SER A 123 3.61 11.69 -8.80
N SER A 124 2.50 11.12 -8.29
CA SER A 124 1.67 11.80 -7.30
C SER A 124 2.22 11.71 -5.88
N PHE A 125 3.30 10.96 -5.66
CA PHE A 125 3.88 10.75 -4.33
C PHE A 125 4.64 11.98 -3.82
N ASP A 126 4.28 12.40 -2.61
CA ASP A 126 4.98 13.42 -1.84
C ASP A 126 5.38 12.85 -0.48
N ALA A 127 6.68 12.71 -0.25
CA ALA A 127 7.23 12.18 1.00
C ALA A 127 6.90 13.05 2.23
N SER A 128 6.57 14.33 2.04
CA SER A 128 6.12 15.23 3.11
C SER A 128 4.62 15.05 3.42
N ASN A 129 3.85 14.48 2.49
CA ASN A 129 2.39 14.31 2.59
C ASN A 129 1.95 12.85 2.33
N LYS A 130 2.69 11.89 2.87
CA LYS A 130 2.49 10.43 2.67
C LYS A 130 1.04 9.99 2.88
N ARG A 131 0.35 10.52 3.91
CA ARG A 131 -1.05 10.19 4.20
C ARG A 131 -1.98 10.40 2.99
N ASN A 132 -1.73 11.43 2.19
CA ASN A 132 -2.59 11.81 1.08
C ASN A 132 -2.02 11.43 -0.29
N THR A 133 -0.78 10.97 -0.37
CA THR A 133 -0.10 10.70 -1.66
C THR A 133 0.46 9.28 -1.77
N GLY A 134 0.63 8.58 -0.65
CA GLY A 134 1.10 7.21 -0.62
C GLY A 134 0.03 6.19 -1.01
N TYR A 135 0.46 4.94 -1.19
CA TYR A 135 -0.39 3.83 -1.62
C TYR A 135 -1.41 3.37 -0.56
N PHE A 136 -1.17 3.60 0.73
CA PHE A 136 -2.06 3.19 1.83
C PHE A 136 -3.15 4.22 2.11
N ARG A 137 -4.39 3.76 2.35
CA ARG A 137 -5.54 4.58 2.77
C ARG A 137 -6.38 3.89 3.84
N MET A 138 -7.01 4.70 4.69
CA MET A 138 -7.96 4.22 5.71
C MET A 138 -9.39 4.14 5.19
N GLU A 139 -9.62 3.28 4.21
CA GLU A 139 -10.93 3.06 3.61
C GLU A 139 -11.38 1.61 3.83
N ASN A 140 -12.70 1.38 3.89
CA ASN A 140 -13.29 0.06 4.14
C ASN A 140 -13.83 -0.62 2.86
N SER A 141 -13.47 -0.09 1.69
CA SER A 141 -13.92 -0.56 0.39
C SER A 141 -12.74 -0.97 -0.48
N ILE A 142 -13.00 -1.85 -1.45
CA ILE A 142 -12.03 -2.20 -2.48
C ILE A 142 -11.69 -0.92 -3.26
N PRO A 143 -10.40 -0.59 -3.49
CA PRO A 143 -10.02 0.56 -4.31
C PRO A 143 -10.70 0.52 -5.67
N THR A 144 -11.14 1.67 -6.16
CA THR A 144 -11.73 1.75 -7.50
C THR A 144 -10.69 1.58 -8.60
N VAL A 145 -11.10 1.43 -9.86
CA VAL A 145 -10.15 1.35 -10.99
C VAL A 145 -9.28 2.61 -11.09
N ALA A 146 -9.80 3.78 -10.72
CA ALA A 146 -9.04 5.03 -10.64
C ALA A 146 -7.97 5.04 -9.52
N GLU A 147 -8.07 4.10 -8.58
CA GLU A 147 -7.19 3.94 -7.43
C GLU A 147 -6.33 2.68 -7.54
N ILE A 148 -6.10 2.19 -8.76
CA ILE A 148 -5.23 1.05 -9.01
C ILE A 148 -3.85 1.25 -8.35
N GLY A 149 -3.37 0.20 -7.71
CA GLY A 149 -2.14 0.17 -6.93
C GLY A 149 -2.24 0.65 -5.49
N ARG A 150 -3.41 1.13 -5.05
CA ARG A 150 -3.65 1.48 -3.65
C ARG A 150 -4.03 0.28 -2.79
N THR A 151 -3.83 0.44 -1.49
CA THR A 151 -4.21 -0.49 -0.43
C THR A 151 -5.11 0.23 0.57
N HIS A 152 -6.37 -0.20 0.68
CA HIS A 152 -7.35 0.32 1.60
C HIS A 152 -7.46 -0.62 2.78
N CYS A 153 -7.23 -0.15 4.01
CA CYS A 153 -7.53 -0.93 5.20
C CYS A 153 -8.32 -0.14 6.21
N ASN A 154 -9.39 -0.72 6.74
CA ASN A 154 -10.16 -0.12 7.82
C ASN A 154 -10.96 -1.17 8.59
N ILE A 155 -11.51 -0.76 9.74
CA ILE A 155 -12.39 -1.59 10.55
C ILE A 155 -13.76 -1.69 9.88
N VAL A 156 -14.22 -2.93 9.75
CA VAL A 156 -15.59 -3.26 9.37
C VAL A 156 -16.30 -3.81 10.60
N ASN A 157 -17.43 -3.18 10.93
CA ASN A 157 -18.31 -3.63 11.99
C ASN A 157 -19.52 -4.34 11.37
N THR A 158 -19.78 -5.56 11.81
CA THR A 158 -21.03 -6.28 11.50
C THR A 158 -22.01 -6.06 12.63
N TYR A 159 -23.29 -5.87 12.30
CA TYR A 159 -24.35 -5.63 13.27
C TYR A 159 -25.48 -6.63 13.07
N ALA A 160 -26.11 -7.05 14.17
CA ALA A 160 -27.29 -7.94 14.13
C ALA A 160 -28.52 -7.26 13.52
N THR A 161 -28.59 -5.93 13.58
CA THR A 161 -29.75 -5.15 13.14
C THR A 161 -29.35 -4.06 12.16
N LYS A 162 -30.27 -3.69 11.26
CA LYS A 162 -30.06 -2.59 10.30
C LYS A 162 -29.82 -1.23 11.00
N GLN A 163 -30.28 -1.07 12.24
CA GLN A 163 -30.10 0.16 13.04
C GLN A 163 -28.73 0.26 13.75
N LYS A 164 -27.79 -0.67 13.50
CA LYS A 164 -26.42 -0.66 14.07
C LYS A 164 -26.32 -0.64 15.60
N GLN A 165 -27.36 -1.06 16.31
CA GLN A 165 -27.41 -0.99 17.79
C GLN A 165 -26.66 -2.14 18.49
N LYS A 166 -26.50 -3.29 17.83
CA LYS A 166 -25.82 -4.48 18.40
C LYS A 166 -24.73 -4.97 17.46
N ARG A 167 -23.47 -4.59 17.74
CA ARG A 167 -22.29 -5.05 17.00
C ARG A 167 -22.07 -6.54 17.30
N THR A 168 -21.99 -7.36 16.26
CA THR A 168 -21.76 -8.80 16.34
C THR A 168 -20.34 -9.20 15.95
N SER A 169 -19.66 -8.37 15.16
CA SER A 169 -18.26 -8.60 14.79
C SER A 169 -17.56 -7.26 14.53
N GLN A 170 -16.25 -7.22 14.79
CA GLN A 170 -15.37 -6.14 14.43
C GLN A 170 -14.11 -6.77 13.84
N LYS A 171 -13.78 -6.45 12.60
CA LYS A 171 -12.61 -7.01 11.89
C LYS A 171 -11.89 -5.90 11.15
N VAL A 172 -10.61 -6.08 10.86
CA VAL A 172 -9.91 -5.19 9.92
C VAL A 172 -9.96 -5.83 8.55
N HIS A 173 -10.46 -5.09 7.57
CA HIS A 173 -10.46 -5.51 6.18
C HIS A 173 -9.38 -4.72 5.45
N CYS A 174 -8.57 -5.42 4.66
CA CYS A 174 -7.56 -4.84 3.78
C CYS A 174 -7.82 -5.27 2.34
N TYR A 175 -7.80 -4.31 1.42
CA TYR A 175 -8.03 -4.49 0.00
C TYR A 175 -6.93 -3.81 -0.80
N SER A 176 -6.39 -4.49 -1.82
CA SER A 176 -5.48 -3.83 -2.76
C SER A 176 -5.85 -4.15 -4.19
N ARG A 177 -6.05 -3.14 -5.03
CA ARG A 177 -6.39 -3.34 -6.45
C ARG A 177 -5.12 -3.33 -7.29
N TRP A 178 -4.90 -4.37 -8.09
CA TRP A 178 -3.74 -4.47 -8.98
C TRP A 178 -4.11 -4.47 -10.47
N GLY A 179 -5.40 -4.53 -10.81
CA GLY A 179 -5.88 -4.50 -12.20
C GLY A 179 -7.25 -3.84 -12.35
N THR A 180 -7.75 -3.85 -13.58
CA THR A 180 -9.01 -3.17 -13.98
C THR A 180 -10.21 -4.11 -13.98
N GLY A 181 -9.98 -5.43 -13.96
CA GLY A 181 -11.03 -6.43 -13.88
C GLY A 181 -11.79 -6.39 -12.56
N THR A 182 -13.00 -6.97 -12.54
CA THR A 182 -13.86 -7.01 -11.36
C THR A 182 -13.18 -7.67 -10.16
N ASN A 183 -12.38 -8.71 -10.41
CA ASN A 183 -11.71 -9.51 -9.38
C ASN A 183 -10.19 -9.24 -9.28
N ASP A 184 -9.70 -8.16 -9.88
CA ASP A 184 -8.27 -7.84 -9.88
C ASP A 184 -7.86 -7.11 -8.59
N TYR A 185 -8.10 -7.77 -7.45
CA TYR A 185 -7.75 -7.26 -6.13
C TYR A 185 -7.29 -8.39 -5.20
N GLU A 186 -6.55 -8.01 -4.16
CA GLU A 186 -6.22 -8.86 -3.02
C GLU A 186 -7.11 -8.46 -1.83
N GLU A 187 -7.55 -9.45 -1.05
CA GLU A 187 -8.30 -9.25 0.20
C GLU A 187 -7.58 -9.97 1.34
N THR A 188 -7.47 -9.29 2.48
CA THR A 188 -7.14 -9.91 3.76
C THR A 188 -8.13 -9.44 4.82
N ILE A 189 -8.75 -10.39 5.52
CA ILE A 189 -9.63 -10.12 6.66
C ILE A 189 -8.88 -10.55 7.92
N ILE A 190 -8.71 -9.62 8.85
CA ILE A 190 -8.00 -9.82 10.11
C ILE A 190 -9.02 -9.81 11.24
N ASP A 191 -9.10 -10.92 11.97
CA ASP A 191 -9.99 -11.06 13.11
C ASP A 191 -9.55 -10.18 14.28
N ASN A 192 -10.51 -9.83 15.15
CA ASN A 192 -10.22 -9.14 16.40
C ASN A 192 -9.50 -10.09 17.37
N PRO A 193 -8.25 -9.79 17.79
CA PRO A 193 -7.53 -10.63 18.75
C PRO A 193 -7.87 -10.31 20.21
N PHE A 194 -8.67 -9.28 20.49
CA PHE A 194 -9.07 -8.83 21.83
C PHE A 194 -10.48 -9.29 22.22
#